data_AF-A0A7W5P6J7-F1
#
_entry.id   AF-A0A7W5P6J7-F1
#
_cell.length_a   1.000
_cell.length_b   1.000
_cell.length_c   1.000
_cell.angle_alpha   90.00
_cell.angle_beta   90.00
_cell.angle_gamma   90.00
#
_symmetry.space_group_name_H-M   'P 1'
#
loop_
_entity.id
_entity.type
_entity.pdbx_description
1 polymer ?
#
loop_
_entity_poly.entity_id
_entity_poly.type
_entity_poly.pdbx_seq_one_letter_code
_entity_poly.pdbx_strand_id
1 'polypeptide(L)'
;MNDDGIDALIRAARRVAAGERLTGDLLTQEKVPARLRLLLAATALTAANLPVSKRAIVDAAPAAWSATYRNHAELLEDIKALVPDLVAAQLSLVGEMPTGTDLRRQLDQANASIEKERGLRAELEEEVRQLREYALTLHLRAKPEYDAMMAERQQKVRLLRPVGDDRDG
;
A
#
# COMPACT_ATOMS: atom_id res chain seq x y z
N MET A 1 15.95 -5.19 43.95
CA MET A 1 15.62 -4.49 42.67
C MET A 1 14.16 -4.10 42.77
N ASN A 2 13.80 -2.84 42.52
CA ASN A 2 12.46 -2.31 42.83
C ASN A 2 11.41 -2.84 41.84
N ASP A 3 10.77 -3.96 42.20
CA ASP A 3 9.58 -4.50 41.53
C ASP A 3 8.38 -3.52 41.57
N ASP A 4 8.43 -2.52 42.45
CA ASP A 4 7.45 -1.44 42.62
C ASP A 4 7.02 -0.75 41.31
N GLY A 5 7.95 -0.58 40.37
CA GLY A 5 7.69 0.12 39.11
C GLY A 5 6.88 -0.71 38.11
N ILE A 6 7.13 -2.02 38.05
CA ILE A 6 6.41 -2.95 37.18
C ILE A 6 5.03 -3.20 37.77
N ASP A 7 4.91 -3.37 39.08
CA ASP A 7 3.62 -3.52 39.76
C ASP A 7 2.73 -2.29 39.59
N ALA A 8 3.31 -1.09 39.64
CA ALA A 8 2.60 0.15 39.32
C ALA A 8 2.07 0.16 37.87
N LEU A 9 2.89 -0.28 36.92
CA LEU A 9 2.47 -0.37 35.52
C LEU A 9 1.35 -1.40 35.33
N ILE A 10 1.42 -2.55 36.01
CA ILE A 10 0.39 -3.59 35.97
C ILE A 10 -0.94 -3.07 36.54
N ARG A 11 -0.92 -2.32 37.66
CA ARG A 11 -2.13 -1.70 38.21
C ARG A 11 -2.75 -0.69 37.24
N ALA A 12 -1.93 0.17 36.63
CA ALA A 12 -2.37 1.09 35.59
C ALA A 12 -2.98 0.35 34.39
N ALA A 13 -2.33 -0.73 33.92
CA ALA A 13 -2.81 -1.55 32.82
C ALA A 13 -4.17 -2.21 33.13
N ARG A 14 -4.38 -2.69 34.37
CA ARG A 14 -5.68 -3.25 34.80
C ARG A 14 -6.81 -2.22 34.72
N ARG A 15 -6.54 -0.97 35.11
CA ARG A 15 -7.52 0.13 35.02
C ARG A 15 -7.85 0.48 33.57
N VAL A 16 -6.84 0.51 32.70
CA VAL A 16 -7.04 0.70 31.26
C VAL A 16 -7.84 -0.45 30.65
N ALA A 17 -7.55 -1.70 31.03
CA ALA A 17 -8.31 -2.87 30.61
C ALA A 17 -9.78 -2.84 31.08
N ALA A 18 -10.05 -2.20 32.23
CA ALA A 18 -11.40 -1.94 32.74
C ALA A 18 -12.13 -0.78 32.02
N GLY A 19 -11.51 -0.17 31.00
CA GLY A 19 -12.13 0.87 30.16
C GLY A 19 -11.73 2.30 30.48
N GLU A 20 -10.82 2.52 31.45
CA GLU A 20 -10.29 3.86 31.74
C GLU A 20 -9.32 4.32 30.65
N ARG A 21 -9.34 5.61 30.29
CA ARG A 21 -8.42 6.14 29.27
C ARG A 21 -6.99 6.19 29.81
N LEU A 22 -6.02 5.81 28.98
CA LEU A 22 -4.60 5.96 29.30
C LEU A 22 -4.22 7.45 29.31
N THR A 23 -4.06 8.02 30.50
CA THR A 23 -3.70 9.43 30.71
C THR A 23 -2.48 9.57 31.63
N GLY A 24 -1.86 10.75 31.61
CA GLY A 24 -0.73 11.08 32.49
C GLY A 24 -1.11 11.08 33.96
N ASP A 25 -2.35 11.47 34.27
CA ASP A 25 -2.89 11.48 35.63
C ASP A 25 -3.05 10.05 36.16
N LEU A 26 -3.56 9.12 35.35
CA LEU A 26 -3.68 7.71 35.71
C LEU A 26 -2.31 7.10 36.05
N LEU A 27 -1.31 7.33 35.20
CA LEU A 27 0.05 6.83 35.43
C LEU A 27 0.70 7.48 36.67
N THR A 28 0.32 8.71 37.00
CA THR A 28 0.80 9.43 38.19
C THR A 28 0.13 8.95 39.47
N GLN A 29 -1.18 8.68 39.43
CA GLN A 29 -1.92 8.08 40.55
C GLN A 29 -1.35 6.72 40.95
N GLU A 30 -1.03 5.87 39.97
CA GLU A 30 -0.43 4.55 40.20
C GLU A 30 1.08 4.61 40.53
N LYS A 31 1.68 5.82 40.47
CA LYS A 31 3.10 6.08 40.72
C LYS A 31 4.05 5.36 39.74
N VAL A 32 3.64 5.23 38.47
CA VAL A 32 4.50 4.63 37.43
C VAL A 32 5.75 5.49 37.24
N PRO A 33 6.97 4.94 37.33
CA PRO A 33 8.21 5.69 37.12
C PRO A 33 8.30 6.32 35.73
N ALA A 34 8.81 7.55 35.63
CA ALA A 34 8.95 8.26 34.37
C ALA A 34 9.75 7.48 33.31
N ARG A 35 10.80 6.76 33.72
CA ARG A 35 11.61 5.90 32.84
C ARG A 35 10.77 4.85 32.11
N LEU A 36 9.85 4.20 32.82
CA LEU A 36 8.95 3.20 32.24
C LEU A 36 7.91 3.83 31.31
N ARG A 37 7.42 5.03 31.62
CA ARG A 37 6.51 5.76 30.74
C ARG A 37 7.17 6.12 29.41
N LEU A 38 8.43 6.58 29.45
CA LEU A 38 9.22 6.92 28.25
C LEU A 38 9.52 5.67 27.41
N LEU A 39 9.88 4.57 28.07
CA LEU A 39 10.12 3.29 27.38
C LEU A 39 8.84 2.77 26.72
N LEU A 40 7.70 2.79 27.42
CA LEU A 40 6.39 2.41 26.87
C LEU A 40 6.00 3.26 25.65
N ALA A 41 6.26 4.58 25.70
CA ALA A 41 6.00 5.47 24.58
C ALA A 41 6.89 5.15 23.37
N ALA A 42 8.19 4.91 23.59
CA ALA A 42 9.12 4.56 22.53
C ALA A 42 8.80 3.19 21.90
N THR A 43 8.43 2.19 22.70
CA THR A 43 8.02 0.87 22.18
C THR A 43 6.73 0.97 21.39
N ALA A 44 5.73 1.75 21.85
CA ALA A 44 4.49 1.98 21.12
C ALA A 44 4.73 2.71 19.78
N LEU A 45 5.59 3.74 19.76
CA LEU A 45 5.98 4.44 18.53
C LEU A 45 6.68 3.50 17.54
N THR A 46 7.61 2.68 18.03
CA THR A 46 8.32 1.72 17.20
C THR A 46 7.37 0.67 16.63
N ALA A 47 6.50 0.09 17.47
CA ALA A 47 5.51 -0.90 17.04
C ALA A 47 4.51 -0.32 16.03
N ALA A 48 4.19 0.96 16.14
CA ALA A 48 3.34 1.69 15.18
C ALA A 48 4.09 2.17 13.93
N ASN A 49 5.39 1.87 13.76
CA ASN A 49 6.25 2.38 12.69
C ASN A 49 6.25 3.92 12.58
N LEU A 50 6.16 4.62 13.72
CA LEU A 50 6.26 6.06 13.81
C LEU A 50 7.70 6.48 14.14
N PRO A 51 8.13 7.69 13.74
CA PRO A 51 9.49 8.17 13.99
C PRO A 51 9.77 8.32 15.49
N VAL A 52 10.73 7.53 15.98
CA VAL A 52 11.20 7.58 17.38
C VAL A 52 12.18 8.75 17.54
N SER A 53 11.62 9.94 17.73
CA SER A 53 12.39 11.15 18.06
C SER A 53 12.20 11.53 19.54
N LYS A 54 13.16 12.25 20.13
CA LYS A 54 13.05 12.73 21.53
C LYS A 54 11.73 13.45 21.79
N ARG A 55 11.31 14.30 20.85
CA ARG A 55 10.04 15.03 20.93
C ARG A 55 8.84 14.08 20.84
N ALA A 56 8.84 13.17 19.87
CA ALA A 56 7.76 12.21 19.72
C ALA A 56 7.59 11.31 20.96
N ILE A 57 8.70 10.86 21.57
CA ILE A 57 8.67 10.06 22.80
C ILE A 57 8.04 10.86 23.94
N VAL A 58 8.44 12.12 24.12
CA VAL A 58 7.91 12.98 25.19
C VAL A 58 6.43 13.32 24.97
N ASP A 59 6.03 13.59 23.73
CA ASP A 59 4.64 13.91 23.38
C ASP A 59 3.73 12.67 23.53
N ALA A 60 4.24 11.48 23.20
CA ALA A 60 3.52 10.22 23.34
C ALA A 60 3.52 9.67 24.78
N ALA A 61 4.48 10.08 25.62
CA ALA A 61 4.55 9.68 27.03
C ALA A 61 3.61 10.55 27.87
N PRO A 62 2.51 9.99 28.42
CA PRO A 62 1.55 10.79 29.17
C PRO A 62 2.21 11.38 30.44
N ALA A 63 2.23 12.72 30.53
CA ALA A 63 2.79 13.54 31.62
C ALA A 63 4.34 13.60 31.77
N ALA A 64 5.12 13.41 30.71
CA ALA A 64 6.56 13.73 30.72
C ALA A 64 6.83 15.23 30.49
N TRP A 65 6.48 16.11 31.44
CA TRP A 65 6.75 17.55 31.30
C TRP A 65 8.26 17.86 31.36
N SER A 66 8.68 19.03 30.88
CA SER A 66 10.07 19.48 30.61
C SER A 66 11.14 19.19 31.67
N ALA A 67 10.78 19.00 32.95
CA ALA A 67 11.68 18.54 34.00
C ALA A 67 12.13 17.09 33.81
N THR A 68 11.23 16.23 33.33
CA THR A 68 11.46 14.82 33.00
C THR A 68 12.46 14.67 31.85
N TYR A 69 12.40 15.55 30.85
CA TYR A 69 13.38 15.63 29.76
C TYR A 69 14.78 15.96 30.28
N ARG A 70 14.90 16.98 31.15
CA ARG A 70 16.20 17.39 31.71
C ARG A 70 16.82 16.30 32.58
N ASN A 71 16.00 15.61 33.38
CA ASN A 71 16.49 14.58 34.30
C ASN A 71 16.76 13.22 33.64
N HIS A 72 16.30 13.01 32.40
CA HIS A 72 16.41 11.74 31.68
C HIS A 72 16.91 11.91 30.23
N ALA A 73 17.69 12.96 29.95
CA ALA A 73 18.19 13.24 28.61
C ALA A 73 19.08 12.12 28.05
N GLU A 74 19.94 11.55 28.89
CA GLU A 74 20.81 10.42 28.56
C GLU A 74 19.99 9.15 28.26
N LEU A 75 19.05 8.81 29.15
CA LEU A 75 18.13 7.70 28.96
C LEU A 75 17.29 7.83 27.67
N LEU A 76 16.91 9.06 27.28
CA LEU A 76 16.18 9.29 26.04
C LEU A 76 17.02 9.04 24.79
N GLU A 77 18.32 9.32 24.83
CA GLU A 77 19.22 8.96 23.74
C GLU A 77 19.41 7.44 23.67
N ASP A 78 19.59 6.78 24.81
CA ASP A 78 19.70 5.33 24.87
C ASP A 78 18.42 4.65 24.35
N ILE A 79 17.25 5.14 24.78
CA ILE A 79 15.95 4.64 24.31
C ILE A 79 15.81 4.85 22.81
N LYS A 80 16.14 6.04 22.29
CA LYS A 80 16.08 6.33 20.87
C LYS A 80 17.02 5.45 20.04
N ALA A 81 18.21 5.17 20.55
CA ALA A 81 19.22 4.40 19.84
C ALA A 81 18.96 2.89 19.88
N LEU A 82 18.52 2.35 21.03
CA LEU A 82 18.53 0.89 21.28
C LEU A 82 17.14 0.25 21.23
N VAL A 83 16.08 0.96 21.60
CA VAL A 83 14.72 0.38 21.65
C VAL A 83 14.19 0.01 20.26
N PRO A 84 14.42 0.79 19.18
CA PRO A 84 13.96 0.40 17.86
C PRO A 84 14.49 -0.97 17.41
N ASP A 85 15.79 -1.19 17.56
CA ASP A 85 16.45 -2.45 17.18
C ASP A 85 15.98 -3.62 18.06
N LEU A 86 15.80 -3.39 19.37
CA LEU A 86 15.27 -4.39 20.30
C LEU A 86 13.85 -4.81 19.94
N VAL A 87 12.97 -3.84 19.64
CA VAL A 87 11.59 -4.12 19.24
C VAL A 87 11.55 -4.80 17.87
N ALA A 88 12.39 -4.39 16.92
CA ALA A 88 12.50 -5.04 15.62
C ALA A 88 12.95 -6.51 15.77
N ALA A 89 13.93 -6.78 16.63
CA ALA A 89 14.38 -8.14 16.93
C ALA A 89 13.29 -8.97 17.63
N GLN A 90 12.58 -8.39 18.60
CA GLN A 90 11.48 -9.05 19.30
C GLN A 90 10.29 -9.33 18.35
N LEU A 91 9.93 -8.39 17.48
CA LEU A 91 8.91 -8.58 16.47
C LEU A 91 9.32 -9.63 15.46
N SER A 92 10.60 -9.71 15.10
CA SER A 92 11.13 -10.76 14.22
C SER A 92 11.09 -12.14 14.90
N LEU A 93 11.31 -12.20 16.21
CA LEU A 93 11.24 -13.44 17.01
C LEU A 93 9.79 -13.91 17.24
N VAL A 94 8.85 -12.98 17.35
CA VAL A 94 7.39 -13.25 17.43
C VAL A 94 6.78 -13.43 16.02
N GLY A 95 7.48 -12.97 14.99
CA GLY A 95 7.08 -12.82 13.59
C GLY A 95 6.97 -14.11 12.77
N GLU A 96 6.52 -15.21 13.36
CA GLU A 96 5.75 -16.22 12.61
C GLU A 96 4.33 -15.72 12.25
N MET A 97 3.95 -14.50 12.65
CA MET A 97 2.74 -13.80 12.18
C MET A 97 3.08 -12.47 11.47
N PRO A 98 2.39 -12.14 10.36
CA PRO A 98 2.76 -11.03 9.48
C PRO A 98 2.61 -9.68 10.20
N THR A 99 3.73 -9.03 10.43
CA THR A 99 3.81 -7.70 11.04
C THR A 99 3.41 -6.61 10.05
N GLY A 100 3.05 -5.41 10.52
CA GLY A 100 2.70 -4.28 9.64
C GLY A 100 3.79 -3.89 8.63
N THR A 101 5.05 -4.24 8.92
CA THR A 101 6.19 -4.15 7.99
C THR A 101 6.09 -5.15 6.84
N ASP A 102 5.63 -6.38 7.11
CA ASP A 102 5.42 -7.41 6.08
C ASP A 102 4.23 -7.07 5.19
N LEU A 103 3.15 -6.55 5.78
CA LEU A 103 2.02 -6.04 5.01
C LEU A 103 2.43 -4.90 4.10
N ARG A 104 3.28 -3.97 4.57
CA ARG A 104 3.78 -2.87 3.75
C ARG A 104 4.69 -3.36 2.62
N ARG A 105 5.57 -4.33 2.91
CA ARG A 105 6.41 -4.99 1.90
C ARG A 105 5.57 -5.73 0.85
N GLN A 106 4.52 -6.42 1.26
CA GLN A 106 3.57 -7.07 0.35
C GLN A 106 2.81 -6.06 -0.50
N LEU A 107 2.44 -4.91 0.08
CA LEU A 107 1.75 -3.82 -0.63
C LEU A 107 2.68 -3.16 -1.67
N ASP A 108 3.94 -2.92 -1.31
CA ASP A 108 4.96 -2.39 -2.23
C ASP A 108 5.23 -3.37 -3.38
N GLN A 109 5.30 -4.68 -3.08
CA GLN A 109 5.43 -5.73 -4.09
C GLN A 109 4.21 -5.81 -5.01
N ALA A 110 3.00 -5.73 -4.46
CA ALA A 110 1.76 -5.73 -5.23
C ALA A 110 1.69 -4.50 -6.15
N ASN A 111 2.04 -3.31 -5.65
CA ASN A 111 2.08 -2.09 -6.44
C ASN A 111 3.10 -2.17 -7.58
N ALA A 112 4.29 -2.70 -7.32
CA ALA A 112 5.29 -2.92 -8.37
C ALA A 112 4.79 -3.89 -9.46
N SER A 113 4.05 -4.94 -9.07
CA SER A 113 3.42 -5.86 -10.03
C SER A 113 2.34 -5.19 -10.85
N ILE A 114 1.47 -4.39 -10.22
CA ILE A 114 0.41 -3.64 -10.90
C ILE A 114 0.99 -2.66 -11.92
N GLU A 115 2.05 -1.93 -11.56
CA GLU A 115 2.70 -1.00 -12.49
C GLU A 115 3.32 -1.73 -13.68
N LYS A 116 3.91 -2.92 -13.45
CA LYS A 116 4.41 -3.77 -14.53
C LYS A 116 3.29 -4.23 -15.47
N GLU A 117 2.17 -4.69 -14.92
CA GLU A 117 1.01 -5.11 -15.72
C GLU A 117 0.38 -3.94 -16.48
N ARG A 118 0.34 -2.75 -15.88
CA ARG A 118 -0.11 -1.52 -16.57
C ARG A 118 0.79 -1.18 -17.75
N GLY A 119 2.11 -1.31 -17.60
CA GLY A 119 3.07 -1.14 -18.69
C GLY A 119 2.81 -2.12 -19.83
N LEU A 120 2.73 -3.42 -19.52
CA LEU A 120 2.45 -4.47 -20.50
C LEU A 120 1.11 -4.25 -21.22
N ARG A 121 0.09 -3.80 -20.49
CA ARG A 121 -1.22 -3.51 -21.08
C ARG A 121 -1.14 -2.32 -22.05
N ALA A 122 -0.40 -1.27 -21.71
CA ALA A 122 -0.21 -0.13 -22.60
C ALA A 122 0.52 -0.53 -23.89
N GLU A 123 1.54 -1.39 -23.80
CA GLU A 123 2.25 -1.93 -24.97
C GLU A 123 1.30 -2.74 -25.88
N LEU A 124 0.53 -3.66 -25.31
CA LEU A 124 -0.44 -4.47 -26.06
C LEU A 124 -1.56 -3.62 -26.69
N GLU A 125 -2.03 -2.59 -25.99
CA GLU A 125 -3.03 -1.66 -26.53
C GLU A 125 -2.48 -0.86 -27.72
N GLU A 126 -1.19 -0.52 -27.71
CA GLU A 126 -0.51 0.13 -28.84
C GLU A 126 -0.34 -0.83 -30.03
N GLU A 127 0.08 -2.08 -29.79
CA GLU A 127 0.18 -3.10 -30.84
C GLU A 127 -1.17 -3.34 -31.53
N VAL A 128 -2.25 -3.46 -30.76
CA VAL A 128 -3.61 -3.63 -31.31
C VAL A 128 -4.02 -2.41 -32.14
N ARG A 129 -3.64 -1.19 -31.73
CA ARG A 129 -3.90 0.02 -32.51
C ARG A 129 -3.17 -0.02 -33.85
N GLN A 130 -1.88 -0.33 -33.83
CA GLN A 130 -1.05 -0.43 -35.04
C GLN A 130 -1.57 -1.50 -36.00
N LEU A 131 -1.97 -2.67 -35.50
CA LEU A 131 -2.57 -3.73 -36.31
C LEU A 131 -3.88 -3.30 -36.96
N ARG A 132 -4.73 -2.55 -36.23
CA ARG A 132 -5.99 -2.01 -36.78
C ARG A 132 -5.74 -0.99 -37.88
N GLU A 133 -4.79 -0.09 -37.68
CA GLU A 133 -4.39 0.90 -38.69
C GLU A 133 -3.82 0.21 -39.93
N TYR A 134 -2.96 -0.79 -39.74
CA TYR A 134 -2.42 -1.58 -40.83
C TYR A 134 -3.53 -2.32 -41.61
N ALA A 135 -4.46 -2.99 -40.92
CA ALA A 135 -5.58 -3.68 -41.55
C ALA A 135 -6.48 -2.72 -42.34
N LEU A 136 -6.74 -1.52 -41.81
CA LEU A 136 -7.55 -0.50 -42.47
C LEU A 136 -6.84 0.05 -43.73
N THR A 137 -5.55 0.34 -43.64
CA THR A 137 -4.77 0.79 -44.82
C THR A 137 -4.70 -0.28 -45.91
N LEU A 138 -4.54 -1.55 -45.53
CA LEU A 138 -4.56 -2.67 -46.46
C LEU A 138 -5.93 -2.79 -47.13
N HIS A 139 -7.02 -2.70 -46.35
CA HIS A 139 -8.38 -2.76 -46.88
C HIS A 139 -8.64 -1.61 -47.88
N LEU A 140 -8.25 -0.39 -47.54
CA LEU A 140 -8.41 0.76 -48.44
C LEU A 140 -7.62 0.60 -49.75
N ARG A 141 -6.43 -0.02 -49.72
CA ARG A 141 -5.64 -0.31 -50.91
C ARG A 141 -6.25 -1.42 -51.77
N ALA A 142 -6.79 -2.46 -51.16
CA ALA A 142 -7.37 -3.61 -51.87
C ALA A 142 -8.79 -3.36 -52.40
N LYS A 143 -9.53 -2.43 -51.80
CA LYS A 143 -10.91 -2.07 -52.17
C LYS A 143 -11.10 -1.72 -53.65
N PRO A 144 -10.30 -0.84 -54.29
CA PRO A 144 -10.50 -0.50 -55.70
C PRO A 144 -10.33 -1.69 -56.65
N GLU A 145 -9.37 -2.58 -56.40
CA GLU A 145 -9.15 -3.79 -57.21
C GLU A 145 -10.30 -4.79 -57.05
N TYR A 146 -10.78 -4.96 -55.81
CA TYR A 146 -11.95 -5.80 -55.53
C TYR A 146 -13.22 -5.26 -56.19
N ASP A 147 -13.47 -3.95 -56.08
CA ASP A 147 -14.63 -3.28 -56.68
C ASP A 147 -14.60 -3.37 -58.22
N ALA A 148 -13.42 -3.22 -58.83
CA ALA A 148 -13.23 -3.40 -60.27
C ALA A 148 -13.53 -4.84 -60.72
N MET A 149 -13.00 -5.84 -60.01
CA MET A 149 -13.28 -7.26 -60.30
C MET A 149 -14.77 -7.59 -60.15
N MET A 150 -15.43 -7.03 -59.12
CA MET A 150 -16.86 -7.22 -58.90
C MET A 150 -17.71 -6.54 -59.97
N ALA A 151 -17.32 -5.35 -60.43
CA ALA A 151 -17.98 -4.67 -61.55
C ALA A 151 -17.86 -5.48 -62.86
N GLU A 152 -16.68 -6.01 -63.18
CA GLU A 152 -16.49 -6.88 -64.34
C GLU A 152 -17.35 -8.15 -64.26
N ARG A 153 -17.41 -8.80 -63.09
CA ARG A 153 -18.27 -9.98 -62.88
C ARG A 153 -19.75 -9.63 -63.05
N GLN A 154 -20.20 -8.51 -62.51
CA GLN A 154 -21.59 -8.06 -62.68
C GLN A 154 -21.92 -7.75 -64.15
N GLN A 155 -21.00 -7.13 -64.90
CA GLN A 155 -21.16 -6.91 -66.33
C GLN A 155 -21.30 -8.23 -67.10
N LYS A 156 -20.42 -9.20 -66.82
CA LYS A 156 -20.49 -10.55 -67.43
C LYS A 156 -21.79 -11.28 -67.07
N VAL A 157 -22.24 -11.22 -65.82
CA VAL A 157 -23.52 -11.83 -65.40
C VAL A 157 -24.72 -11.15 -66.03
N ARG A 158 -24.72 -9.81 -66.19
CA ARG A 158 -25.78 -9.08 -66.91
C ARG A 158 -25.86 -9.47 -68.39
N LEU A 159 -24.72 -9.72 -69.03
CA LEU A 159 -24.66 -10.20 -70.42
C LEU A 159 -25.15 -11.66 -70.55
N LEU A 160 -24.94 -12.49 -69.52
CA LEU A 160 -25.35 -13.89 -69.50
C LEU A 160 -26.78 -14.12 -69.01
N ARG A 161 -27.43 -13.11 -68.40
CA ARG A 161 -28.85 -13.15 -68.09
C ARG A 161 -29.60 -12.95 -69.41
N PRO A 162 -30.22 -14.00 -70.00
CA PRO A 162 -31.11 -13.74 -71.11
C PRO A 162 -32.20 -12.82 -70.58
N VAL A 163 -32.47 -11.74 -71.32
CA VAL A 163 -33.71 -10.99 -71.18
C VAL A 163 -34.80 -12.05 -71.40
N GLY A 164 -35.39 -12.53 -70.32
CA GLY A 164 -36.55 -13.41 -70.39
C GLY A 164 -37.65 -12.61 -71.04
N ASP A 165 -37.89 -12.94 -72.30
CA ASP A 165 -39.07 -12.67 -73.12
C ASP A 165 -39.96 -11.51 -72.66
N ASP A 166 -39.61 -10.31 -73.10
CA ASP A 166 -40.63 -9.39 -73.61
C ASP A 166 -40.90 -9.80 -75.07
N ARG A 167 -41.78 -10.79 -75.26
CA ARG A 167 -42.58 -10.95 -76.48
C ARG A 167 -43.99 -11.38 -76.11
N ASP A 168 -44.86 -10.38 -76.16
CA ASP A 168 -46.24 -10.39 -76.67
C ASP A 168 -46.71 -11.70 -77.34
N GLY A 169 -47.95 -12.11 -77.01
CA GLY A 169 -48.74 -13.04 -77.84
C GLY A 169 -49.65 -13.98 -77.08
#